data_AF-A0A941PEG1-F1
#
_entry.id   AF-A0A941PEG1-F1
#
_cell.length_a   1.000
_cell.length_b   1.000
_cell.length_c   1.000
_cell.angle_alpha   90.00
_cell.angle_beta   90.00
_cell.angle_gamma   90.00
#
_symmetry.space_group_name_H-M   'P 1'
#
loop_
_entity.id
_entity.type
_entity.pdbx_description
1 polymer ?
#
loop_
_entity_poly.entity_id
_entity_poly.type
_entity_poly.pdbx_seq_one_letter_code
_entity_poly.pdbx_strand_id
1 'polypeptide(L)'
;NFSLGAVLMMKYAQDAAQFLHDFEIIEMHHPQKLDAPSGTAIKTAQMMANSSEKNLSANPQAPARGENHQGVQVHSLRLPGFYSHQTVVFGNVGEVLTLCHQGIDRQCCIPGIVLACKKVMSLDKLVYGLEKVLFE
;
A
#
# COMPACT_ATOMS: atom_id res chain seq x y z
N ASN A 1 3.82 8.83 -1.03
CA ASN A 1 3.13 8.93 0.27
C ASN A 1 4.15 9.39 1.31
N PHE A 2 3.81 10.35 2.19
CA PHE A 2 4.71 10.84 3.25
C PHE A 2 4.35 10.33 4.65
N SER A 3 3.28 9.54 4.83
CA SER A 3 3.05 8.85 6.09
C SER A 3 4.12 7.78 6.29
N LEU A 4 4.89 7.88 7.39
CA LEU A 4 5.89 6.88 7.75
C LEU A 4 5.24 5.51 7.97
N GLY A 5 4.10 5.46 8.68
CA GLY A 5 3.37 4.22 8.91
C GLY A 5 2.90 3.56 7.61
N ALA A 6 2.44 4.35 6.64
CA ALA A 6 2.05 3.83 5.33
C ALA A 6 3.27 3.26 4.58
N VAL A 7 4.41 3.94 4.63
CA VAL A 7 5.67 3.49 4.00
C VAL A 7 6.18 2.19 4.62
N LEU A 8 6.15 2.08 5.95
CA LEU A 8 6.50 0.86 6.66
C LEU A 8 5.56 -0.30 6.27
N MET A 9 4.24 -0.07 6.28
CA MET A 9 3.26 -1.09 5.88
C MET A 9 3.50 -1.56 4.44
N MET A 10 3.78 -0.65 3.50
CA MET A 10 4.11 -1.02 2.11
C MET A 10 5.37 -1.88 2.02
N LYS A 11 6.43 -1.51 2.75
CA LYS A 11 7.68 -2.30 2.76
C LYS A 11 7.47 -3.68 3.37
N TYR A 12 6.76 -3.77 4.49
CA TYR A 12 6.50 -5.05 5.15
C TYR A 12 5.55 -5.92 4.33
N ALA A 13 4.60 -5.34 3.61
CA ALA A 13 3.77 -6.08 2.67
C ALA A 13 4.58 -6.64 1.50
N GLN A 14 5.52 -5.85 0.96
CA GLN A 14 6.47 -6.31 -0.06
C GLN A 14 7.32 -7.49 0.43
N ASP A 15 7.79 -7.43 1.67
CA ASP A 15 8.61 -8.48 2.27
C ASP A 15 7.79 -9.74 2.54
N ALA A 16 6.60 -9.60 3.11
CA ALA A 16 5.68 -10.72 3.37
C ALA A 16 5.25 -11.43 2.07
N ALA A 17 5.07 -10.69 0.97
CA ALA A 17 4.67 -11.24 -0.33
C ALA A 17 5.68 -12.24 -0.92
N GLN A 18 6.93 -12.26 -0.46
CA GLN A 18 7.92 -13.26 -0.87
C GLN A 18 7.61 -14.65 -0.30
N PHE A 19 6.93 -14.71 0.85
CA PHE A 19 6.63 -15.95 1.58
C PHE A 19 5.15 -16.36 1.45
N LEU A 20 4.24 -15.39 1.39
CA LEU A 20 2.80 -15.59 1.31
C LEU A 20 2.31 -15.05 -0.02
N HIS A 21 1.87 -15.94 -0.92
CA HIS A 21 1.61 -15.60 -2.33
C HIS A 21 0.15 -15.24 -2.62
N ASP A 22 -0.78 -15.58 -1.72
CA ASP A 22 -2.19 -15.25 -1.84
C ASP A 22 -2.51 -14.01 -1.00
N PHE A 23 -2.70 -12.87 -1.68
CA PHE A 23 -2.95 -11.60 -1.00
C PHE A 23 -3.83 -10.63 -1.78
N GLU A 24 -4.55 -9.78 -1.05
CA GLU A 24 -5.39 -8.72 -1.60
C GLU A 24 -5.26 -7.43 -0.77
N ILE A 25 -5.59 -6.29 -1.40
CA ILE A 25 -5.52 -4.96 -0.79
C ILE A 25 -6.92 -4.39 -0.65
N ILE A 26 -7.23 -3.87 0.54
CA ILE A 26 -8.46 -3.13 0.81
C ILE A 26 -8.08 -1.72 1.23
N GLU A 27 -8.62 -0.71 0.55
CA GLU A 27 -8.43 0.70 0.89
C GLU A 27 -9.76 1.40 1.16
N MET A 28 -9.77 2.28 2.15
CA MET A 28 -10.92 3.11 2.49
C MET A 28 -10.51 4.58 2.60
N HIS A 29 -11.32 5.44 1.99
CA HIS A 29 -11.16 6.89 2.04
C HIS A 29 -12.52 7.59 2.15
N HIS A 30 -12.49 8.89 2.44
CA HIS A 30 -13.69 9.73 2.44
C HIS A 30 -14.36 9.80 1.05
N PRO A 31 -15.67 10.10 0.95
CA PRO A 31 -16.40 10.13 -0.32
C PRO A 31 -15.89 11.17 -1.33
N GLN A 32 -15.23 12.23 -0.86
CA GLN A 32 -14.69 13.30 -1.73
C GLN A 32 -13.41 12.88 -2.49
N LYS A 33 -12.87 11.68 -2.25
CA LYS A 33 -11.67 11.21 -2.96
C LYS A 33 -12.08 10.67 -4.33
N LEU A 34 -11.62 11.35 -5.38
CA LEU A 34 -12.04 11.11 -6.76
C LEU A 34 -11.40 9.87 -7.39
N ASP A 35 -10.14 9.61 -7.07
CA ASP A 35 -9.38 8.47 -7.58
C ASP A 35 -9.72 7.19 -6.81
N ALA A 36 -9.87 6.07 -7.53
CA ALA A 36 -9.95 4.73 -6.99
C ALA A 36 -9.30 3.75 -7.98
N PRO A 37 -8.42 2.85 -7.52
CA PRO A 37 -7.82 2.81 -6.18
C PRO A 37 -6.89 3.99 -5.89
N SER A 38 -6.61 4.23 -4.61
CA SER A 38 -5.68 5.29 -4.22
C SER A 38 -4.26 5.05 -4.74
N GLY A 39 -3.50 6.13 -4.97
CA GLY A 39 -2.09 6.02 -5.37
C GLY A 39 -1.21 5.21 -4.41
N THR A 40 -1.53 5.18 -3.10
CA THR A 40 -0.83 4.32 -2.13
C THR A 40 -1.13 2.84 -2.40
N ALA A 41 -2.39 2.50 -2.66
CA ALA A 41 -2.80 1.12 -2.95
C ALA A 41 -2.15 0.62 -4.25
N ILE A 42 -2.14 1.45 -5.30
CA ILE A 42 -1.47 1.15 -6.57
C ILE A 42 0.03 0.89 -6.36
N LYS A 43 0.70 1.78 -5.62
CA LYS A 43 2.13 1.62 -5.31
C LYS A 43 2.41 0.37 -4.48
N THR A 44 1.53 0.04 -3.53
CA THR A 44 1.63 -1.17 -2.71
C THR A 44 1.51 -2.42 -3.59
N ALA A 45 0.49 -2.47 -4.46
CA ALA A 45 0.30 -3.55 -5.41
C ALA A 45 1.52 -3.75 -6.31
N GLN A 46 2.09 -2.66 -6.83
CA GLN A 46 3.31 -2.70 -7.64
C GLN A 46 4.52 -3.24 -6.86
N MET A 47 4.73 -2.79 -5.63
CA MET A 47 5.85 -3.26 -4.80
C MET A 47 5.76 -4.76 -4.53
N MET A 48 4.57 -5.24 -4.16
CA MET A 48 4.31 -6.66 -3.91
C MET A 48 4.37 -7.50 -5.17
N ALA A 49 3.86 -6.98 -6.30
CA ALA A 49 3.88 -7.68 -7.57
C ALA A 49 5.30 -7.90 -8.10
N ASN A 50 6.18 -6.93 -7.87
CA ASN A 50 7.58 -7.01 -8.30
C ASN A 50 8.46 -7.85 -7.36
N SER A 51 7.99 -8.21 -6.15
CA SER A 51 8.78 -8.98 -5.18
C SER A 51 8.40 -10.45 -5.06
N SER A 52 7.31 -10.90 -5.68
CA SER A 52 6.74 -12.23 -5.47
C SER A 52 6.61 -13.02 -6.78
N GLU A 53 7.02 -14.30 -6.77
CA GLU A 53 6.61 -15.26 -7.79
C GLU A 53 5.16 -15.68 -7.50
N LYS A 54 4.21 -14.89 -8.00
CA LYS A 54 2.81 -15.07 -7.65
C LYS A 54 2.27 -16.42 -8.13
N ASN A 55 1.60 -17.12 -7.22
CA ASN A 55 0.53 -18.04 -7.59
C ASN A 55 -0.70 -17.22 -7.98
N LEU A 56 -0.69 -16.67 -9.20
CA LEU A 56 -1.88 -16.09 -9.82
C LEU A 56 -2.85 -17.24 -10.12
N SER A 57 -3.52 -17.76 -9.10
CA SER A 57 -4.81 -18.38 -9.36
C SER A 57 -5.62 -17.31 -10.11
N ALA A 58 -5.94 -17.59 -11.37
CA ALA A 58 -6.65 -16.67 -12.24
C ALA A 58 -8.02 -16.43 -11.61
N ASN A 59 -8.11 -15.43 -10.73
CA ASN A 59 -9.32 -15.12 -10.04
C ASN A 59 -10.32 -14.68 -11.12
N PRO A 60 -11.55 -15.21 -11.13
CA PRO A 60 -12.54 -14.85 -12.13
C PRO A 60 -12.68 -13.32 -12.16
N GLN A 61 -12.55 -12.73 -13.35
CA GLN A 61 -12.76 -11.29 -13.55
C GLN A 61 -14.25 -10.98 -13.37
N ALA A 62 -14.69 -10.89 -12.12
CA ALA A 62 -16.02 -10.46 -11.74
C ALA A 62 -15.90 -9.07 -11.09
N PRO A 63 -16.78 -8.10 -11.43
CA PRO A 63 -16.73 -6.74 -10.86
C PRO A 63 -16.70 -6.73 -9.32
N ALA A 64 -17.35 -7.71 -8.69
CA ALA A 64 -17.37 -7.85 -7.24
C ALA A 64 -16.03 -8.27 -6.59
N ARG A 65 -15.01 -8.66 -7.38
CA ARG A 65 -13.67 -9.06 -6.90
C ARG A 65 -12.66 -7.92 -6.82
N GLY A 66 -13.06 -6.69 -7.11
CA GLY A 66 -12.16 -5.53 -7.13
C GLY A 66 -11.33 -5.42 -8.42
N GLU A 67 -10.52 -4.37 -8.52
CA GLU A 67 -9.69 -4.07 -9.68
C GLU A 67 -8.35 -4.82 -9.61
N ASN A 68 -7.86 -5.28 -10.76
CA ASN A 68 -6.59 -5.99 -10.85
C ASN A 68 -5.44 -5.02 -11.18
N HIS A 69 -4.47 -4.89 -10.27
CA HIS A 69 -3.24 -4.14 -10.51
C HIS A 69 -2.04 -5.08 -10.53
N GLN A 70 -1.55 -5.40 -11.74
CA GLN A 70 -0.41 -6.30 -11.96
C GLN A 70 -0.61 -7.68 -11.30
N GLY A 71 -1.84 -8.19 -11.26
CA GLY A 71 -2.19 -9.44 -10.61
C GLY A 71 -2.40 -9.31 -9.09
N VAL A 72 -2.60 -8.11 -8.54
CA VAL A 72 -3.05 -7.89 -7.15
C VAL A 72 -4.48 -7.36 -7.20
N GLN A 73 -5.40 -8.01 -6.50
CA GLN A 73 -6.76 -7.48 -6.38
C GLN A 73 -6.81 -6.35 -5.36
N VAL A 74 -7.44 -5.25 -5.75
CA VAL A 74 -7.59 -4.04 -4.94
C VAL A 74 -9.06 -3.65 -4.83
N HIS A 75 -9.52 -3.48 -3.59
CA HIS A 75 -10.89 -3.14 -3.24
C HIS A 75 -10.93 -1.73 -2.63
N SER A 76 -11.83 -0.88 -3.12
CA SER A 76 -11.87 0.53 -2.73
C SER A 76 -13.24 0.90 -2.14
N LEU A 77 -13.25 1.40 -0.90
CA LEU A 77 -14.44 1.90 -0.23
C LEU A 77 -14.39 3.43 -0.10
N ARG A 78 -15.55 4.07 -0.25
CA ARG A 78 -15.71 5.53 -0.14
C ARG A 78 -16.80 5.85 0.86
N LEU A 79 -16.42 6.07 2.12
CA LEU A 79 -17.35 6.19 3.25
C LEU A 79 -16.98 7.36 4.19
N PRO A 80 -17.98 8.06 4.78
CA PRO A 80 -17.72 9.01 5.86
C PRO A 80 -16.96 8.36 7.03
N GLY A 81 -16.15 9.14 7.74
CA GLY A 81 -15.37 8.67 8.90
C GLY A 81 -13.96 8.18 8.58
N PHE A 82 -13.67 7.82 7.32
CA PHE A 82 -12.31 7.46 6.89
C PHE A 82 -11.56 8.65 6.33
N TYR A 83 -10.37 8.93 6.86
CA TYR A 83 -9.41 9.83 6.20
C TYR A 83 -8.57 9.06 5.18
N SER A 84 -7.73 8.12 5.65
CA SER A 84 -6.99 7.18 4.82
C SER A 84 -6.77 5.88 5.59
N HIS A 85 -7.19 4.76 5.03
CA HIS A 85 -6.99 3.44 5.62
C HIS A 85 -6.61 2.46 4.51
N GLN A 86 -5.62 1.62 4.76
CA GLN A 86 -5.27 0.54 3.85
C GLN A 86 -4.86 -0.71 4.64
N THR A 87 -5.38 -1.84 4.18
CA THR A 87 -5.07 -3.16 4.71
C THR A 87 -4.58 -4.05 3.58
N VAL A 88 -3.50 -4.78 3.84
CA VAL A 88 -3.05 -5.90 3.01
C VAL A 88 -3.32 -7.17 3.79
N VAL A 89 -4.09 -8.09 3.18
CA VAL A 89 -4.45 -9.37 3.78
C VAL A 89 -3.74 -10.47 3.01
N PHE A 90 -3.02 -11.32 3.73
CA PHE A 90 -2.37 -12.52 3.20
C PHE A 90 -3.09 -13.75 3.74
N GLY A 91 -3.51 -14.65 2.85
CA GLY A 91 -4.07 -15.94 3.19
C GLY A 91 -3.01 -17.04 3.11
N ASN A 92 -3.02 -17.97 4.06
CA ASN A 92 -2.25 -19.20 4.01
C ASN A 92 -3.00 -20.33 4.75
N VAL A 93 -2.60 -21.58 4.54
CA VAL A 93 -3.22 -22.71 5.21
C VAL A 93 -2.97 -22.61 6.71
N GLY A 94 -4.04 -22.39 7.49
CA GLY A 94 -3.98 -22.35 8.96
C GLY A 94 -3.63 -20.99 9.56
N GLU A 95 -3.40 -19.95 8.74
CA GLU A 95 -3.08 -18.61 9.24
C GLU A 95 -3.54 -17.50 8.29
N VAL A 96 -3.68 -16.29 8.85
CA VAL A 96 -3.92 -15.06 8.10
C VAL A 96 -3.01 -13.99 8.68
N LEU A 97 -2.22 -13.35 7.82
CA LEU A 97 -1.45 -12.16 8.19
C LEU A 97 -2.16 -10.92 7.66
N THR A 98 -2.34 -9.92 8.53
CA THR A 98 -2.95 -8.64 8.16
C THR A 98 -2.02 -7.50 8.51
N LEU A 99 -1.66 -6.68 7.52
CA LEU A 99 -0.90 -5.46 7.70
C LEU A 99 -1.82 -4.27 7.46
N CYS A 100 -1.98 -3.41 8.45
CA CYS A 100 -2.92 -2.29 8.39
C CYS A 100 -2.23 -0.96 8.74
N HIS A 101 -2.53 0.06 7.95
CA HIS A 101 -2.22 1.45 8.28
C HIS A 101 -3.49 2.29 8.23
N GLN A 102 -3.74 3.04 9.30
CA GLN A 102 -4.81 4.02 9.40
C GLN A 102 -4.24 5.41 9.69
N GLY A 103 -4.38 6.31 8.72
CA GLY A 103 -4.18 7.74 8.94
C GLY A 103 -5.44 8.35 9.55
N ILE A 104 -5.30 8.92 10.75
CA ILE A 104 -6.42 9.61 11.44
C ILE A 104 -6.69 10.97 10.79
N ASP A 105 -5.64 11.70 10.45
CA ASP A 105 -5.70 12.99 9.77
C ASP A 105 -4.41 13.26 8.97
N ARG A 106 -4.29 14.46 8.39
CA ARG A 106 -3.13 14.90 7.60
C ARG A 106 -1.82 14.93 8.38
N GLN A 107 -1.85 14.98 9.71
CA GLN A 107 -0.65 15.08 10.54
C GLN A 107 0.23 13.82 10.42
N CYS A 108 -0.36 12.68 10.06
CA CYS A 108 0.40 11.44 9.82
C CYS A 108 1.50 11.59 8.74
N CYS A 109 1.35 12.53 7.82
CA CYS A 109 2.32 12.80 6.76
C CYS A 109 3.46 13.75 7.18
N ILE A 110 3.26 14.55 8.24
CA ILE A 110 4.22 15.61 8.62
C ILE A 110 5.61 15.04 8.96
N PRO A 111 5.76 13.94 9.73
CA PRO A 111 7.07 13.38 10.02
C PRO A 111 7.85 12.96 8.76
N GLY A 112 7.18 12.36 7.77
CA GLY A 112 7.84 11.97 6.53
C GLY A 112 8.15 13.15 5.60
N ILE A 113 7.35 14.22 5.64
CA ILE A 113 7.71 15.48 4.96
C ILE A 113 8.98 16.08 5.57
N VAL A 114 9.05 16.17 6.90
CA VAL A 114 10.25 16.68 7.60
C VAL A 114 11.47 15.82 7.28
N LEU A 115 11.32 14.49 7.29
CA LEU A 115 12.39 13.57 6.89
C LEU A 115 12.87 13.84 5.46
N ALA A 116 11.95 13.95 4.50
CA ALA A 116 12.28 14.21 3.10
C ALA A 116 12.98 15.56 2.91
N CYS A 117 12.49 16.62 3.57
CA CYS A 117 13.12 17.96 3.53
C CYS A 117 14.53 17.96 4.13
N LYS A 118 14.79 17.14 5.17
CA LYS A 118 16.15 17.01 5.71
C LYS A 118 17.06 16.22 4.78
N LYS A 119 16.59 15.09 4.23
CA LYS A 119 17.41 14.22 3.38
C LYS A 119 17.74 14.86 2.04
N VAL A 120 16.81 15.58 1.42
CA VAL A 120 16.99 16.14 0.07
C VAL A 120 18.20 17.07 -0.03
N MET A 121 18.59 17.73 1.07
CA MET A 121 19.80 18.58 1.13
C MET A 121 21.12 17.81 0.89
N SER A 122 21.09 16.49 1.01
CA SER A 122 22.25 15.60 0.79
C SER A 122 22.16 14.75 -0.48
N LEU A 123 21.06 14.86 -1.24
CA LEU A 123 20.86 14.06 -2.45
C LEU A 123 21.37 14.82 -3.68
N ASP A 124 22.09 14.13 -4.55
CA ASP A 124 22.61 14.63 -5.83
C ASP A 124 21.79 14.15 -7.04
N LYS A 125 20.74 13.36 -6.78
CA LYS A 125 19.86 12.75 -7.79
C LYS A 125 18.41 12.78 -7.35
N LEU A 126 17.51 12.60 -8.32
CA LEU A 126 16.09 12.41 -8.05
C LEU A 126 15.85 11.05 -7.39
N VAL A 127 15.29 11.05 -6.18
CA VAL A 127 14.82 9.84 -5.49
C VAL A 127 13.30 9.82 -5.49
N TYR A 128 12.72 8.83 -6.18
CA TYR A 128 11.28 8.59 -6.17
C TYR A 128 10.93 7.48 -5.17
N GLY A 129 10.13 7.85 -4.17
CA GLY A 129 9.66 6.97 -3.09
C GLY A 129 10.33 7.26 -1.75
N LEU A 130 9.52 7.52 -0.71
CA LEU A 130 10.05 7.80 0.64
C LEU A 130 10.66 6.54 1.27
N GLU A 131 10.23 5.35 0.84
CA GLU A 131 10.82 4.07 1.23
C GLU A 131 12.32 4.02 0.95
N LYS A 132 12.78 4.62 -0.15
CA LYS A 132 14.20 4.65 -0.50
C LYS A 132 15.00 5.56 0.43
N VAL A 133 14.38 6.63 0.93
CA VAL A 133 15.02 7.55 1.88
C VAL A 133 15.00 7.00 3.31
N LEU A 134 13.92 6.29 3.68
CA LEU A 134 13.69 5.80 5.04
C LEU A 134 14.55 4.58 5.39
N PHE A 135 14.80 3.70 4.42
CA PHE A 135 15.57 2.45 4.61
C PHE A 135 16.99 2.50 4.01
N GLU A 136 17.44 3.68 3.61
CA GLU A 136 18.81 3.97 3.12
C GLU A 136 19.85 4.00 4.25
#